data_AF-A0A923UIC8-F1
#
_entry.id   AF-A0A923UIC8-F1
#
_cell.length_a   1.000
_cell.length_b   1.000
_cell.length_c   1.000
_cell.angle_alpha   90.00
_cell.angle_beta   90.00
_cell.angle_gamma   90.00
#
_symmetry.space_group_name_H-M   'P 1'
#
loop_
_entity.id
_entity.type
_entity.pdbx_description
1 polymer ?
#
loop_
_entity_poly.entity_id
_entity_poly.type
_entity_poly.pdbx_seq_one_letter_code
_entity_poly.pdbx_strand_id
1 'polypeptide(L)'
;MTANFFIITLQIIAGLLSAYLIYYAQQKGKNQADKQDLEKLTEIVEDVKQKYVQENELLKSSLTILTNKQNVLFTEGKTAIIEFYSNLNKWLWHNLNISAHEYNQTNYTELSSRILTMRDHYNDTNISYGKIQILLNDDALILAGHEAVMETLYLHQFIEKTLKGLQTTLSTDKYLLDTLFSKDIKFDTLSQDMKSFYQNRANENTAEKKQILDTFMDERSSLFSKAMNERNVFRDLAKSYLQR
;
A
#
# COMPACT_ATOMS: atom_id res chain seq x y z
N MET A 1 47.76 107.21 1.85
CA MET A 1 47.76 106.04 0.93
C MET A 1 47.90 104.69 1.66
N THR A 2 47.82 104.65 3.00
CA THR A 2 48.01 103.44 3.81
C THR A 2 46.70 102.79 4.27
N ALA A 3 45.64 103.58 4.51
CA ALA A 3 44.32 103.07 4.92
C ALA A 3 43.61 102.23 3.83
N ASN A 4 43.65 102.67 2.56
CA ASN A 4 43.04 101.91 1.46
C ASN A 4 43.74 100.57 1.19
N PHE A 5 45.06 100.50 1.36
CA PHE A 5 45.79 99.25 1.19
C PHE A 5 45.40 98.23 2.27
N PHE A 6 45.25 98.70 3.52
CA PHE A 6 44.81 97.88 4.65
C PHE A 6 43.38 97.35 4.47
N ILE A 7 42.47 98.17 3.93
CA ILE A 7 41.08 97.76 3.63
C ILE A 7 41.05 96.70 2.52
N ILE A 8 41.87 96.85 1.48
CA ILE A 8 41.96 95.88 0.37
C ILE A 8 42.54 94.54 0.86
N THR A 9 43.60 94.54 1.68
CA THR A 9 44.10 93.29 2.28
C THR A 9 43.06 92.64 3.20
N LEU A 10 42.32 93.42 3.99
CA LEU A 10 41.23 92.89 4.82
C LEU A 10 40.12 92.25 3.98
N GLN A 11 39.76 92.85 2.83
CA GLN A 11 38.77 92.30 1.90
C GLN A 11 39.25 90.99 1.24
N ILE A 12 40.54 90.91 0.86
CA ILE A 12 41.12 89.68 0.31
C ILE A 12 41.13 88.56 1.36
N ILE A 13 41.50 88.87 2.60
CA ILE A 13 41.49 87.91 3.72
C ILE A 13 40.06 87.45 4.02
N ALA A 14 39.09 88.38 4.04
CA ALA A 14 37.68 88.04 4.20
C ALA A 14 37.14 87.17 3.04
N GLY A 15 37.57 87.44 1.80
CA GLY A 15 37.25 86.63 0.63
C GLY A 15 37.82 85.21 0.70
N LEU A 16 39.06 85.05 1.15
CA LEU A 16 39.69 83.74 1.33
C LEU A 16 39.07 82.95 2.48
N LEU A 17 38.76 83.61 3.61
CA LEU A 17 38.09 82.98 4.74
C LEU A 17 36.67 82.53 4.38
N SER A 18 35.92 83.35 3.64
CA SER A 18 34.58 82.98 3.18
C SER A 18 34.61 81.83 2.18
N ALA A 19 35.55 81.83 1.22
CA ALA A 19 35.74 80.71 0.29
C ALA A 19 36.11 79.40 1.03
N TYR A 20 37.01 79.48 2.02
CA TYR A 20 37.39 78.32 2.84
C TYR A 20 36.21 77.80 3.68
N LEU A 21 35.41 78.68 4.28
CA LEU A 21 34.22 78.30 5.04
C LEU A 21 33.15 77.65 4.17
N ILE A 22 32.94 78.15 2.94
CA ILE A 22 32.00 77.54 1.97
C ILE A 22 32.50 76.16 1.56
N TYR A 23 33.78 76.01 1.23
CA TYR A 23 34.37 74.72 0.89
C TYR A 23 34.26 73.71 2.05
N TYR A 24 34.57 74.15 3.27
CA TYR A 24 34.44 73.31 4.47
C TYR A 24 32.97 72.93 4.75
N ALA A 25 32.02 73.85 4.59
CA ALA A 25 30.60 73.58 4.72
C ALA A 25 30.10 72.58 3.65
N GLN A 26 30.57 72.70 2.41
CA GLN A 26 30.28 71.75 1.33
C GLN A 26 30.85 70.36 1.60
N GLN A 27 32.12 70.27 2.03
CA GLN A 27 32.75 69.00 2.42
C GLN A 27 32.03 68.35 3.61
N LYS A 28 31.66 69.14 4.62
CA LYS A 28 30.91 68.64 5.78
C LYS A 28 29.50 68.18 5.39
N GLY A 29 28.81 68.92 4.51
CA GLY A 29 27.52 68.53 3.96
C GLY A 29 27.58 67.24 3.14
N LYS A 30 28.62 67.09 2.31
CA LYS A 30 28.88 65.87 1.53
C LYS A 30 29.14 64.67 2.44
N ASN A 31 30.03 64.79 3.42
CA ASN A 31 30.30 63.73 4.38
C ASN A 31 29.06 63.32 5.20
N GLN A 32 28.18 64.29 5.50
CA GLN A 32 26.92 64.02 6.20
C GLN A 32 25.92 63.27 5.30
N ALA A 33 25.84 63.63 4.01
CA ALA A 33 25.03 62.91 3.03
C ALA A 33 25.56 61.48 2.80
N ASP A 34 26.87 61.32 2.60
CA ASP A 34 27.52 60.00 2.42
C ASP A 34 27.29 59.09 3.64
N LYS A 35 27.31 59.66 4.86
CA LYS A 35 27.02 58.91 6.09
C LYS A 35 25.56 58.44 6.14
N GLN A 36 24.61 59.29 5.76
CA GLN A 36 23.19 58.92 5.71
C GLN A 36 22.91 57.85 4.65
N ASP A 37 23.58 57.92 3.50
CA ASP A 37 23.44 56.92 2.44
C ASP A 37 24.03 55.58 2.86
N LEU A 38 25.20 55.57 3.53
CA LEU A 38 25.79 54.37 4.13
C LEU A 38 24.89 53.74 5.20
N GLU A 39 24.26 54.56 6.04
CA GLU A 39 23.34 54.11 7.08
C GLU A 39 22.11 53.42 6.46
N LYS A 40 21.48 54.06 5.46
CA LYS A 40 20.36 53.47 4.71
C LYS A 40 20.77 52.18 3.99
N LEU A 41 21.94 52.16 3.35
CA LEU A 41 22.43 50.97 2.67
C LEU A 41 22.63 49.82 3.66
N THR A 42 23.16 50.13 4.85
CA THR A 42 23.37 49.13 5.91
C THR A 42 22.04 48.59 6.42
N GLU A 43 21.05 49.44 6.62
CA GLU A 43 19.69 49.04 7.01
C GLU A 43 19.06 48.10 5.97
N ILE A 44 19.16 48.45 4.68
CA ILE A 44 18.67 47.60 3.58
C ILE A 44 19.40 46.25 3.56
N VAL A 45 20.72 46.24 3.72
CA VAL A 45 21.51 45.00 3.72
C VAL A 45 21.12 44.10 4.90
N GLU A 46 20.91 44.67 6.09
CA GLU A 46 20.48 43.88 7.25
C GLU A 46 19.03 43.40 7.14
N ASP A 47 18.12 44.21 6.60
CA ASP A 47 16.74 43.76 6.30
C ASP A 47 16.75 42.61 5.29
N VAL A 48 17.54 42.72 4.21
CA VAL A 48 17.72 41.67 3.22
C VAL A 48 18.31 40.41 3.85
N LYS A 49 19.35 40.52 4.69
CA LYS A 49 19.92 39.37 5.41
C LYS A 49 18.90 38.71 6.32
N GLN A 50 18.14 39.49 7.09
CA GLN A 50 17.10 38.94 7.98
C GLN A 50 16.02 38.21 7.20
N LYS A 51 15.55 38.78 6.08
CA LYS A 51 14.61 38.12 5.17
C LYS A 51 15.18 36.82 4.61
N TYR A 52 16.43 36.83 4.14
CA TYR A 52 17.09 35.61 3.67
C TYR A 52 17.20 34.54 4.74
N VAL A 53 17.53 34.90 5.98
CA VAL A 53 17.59 33.96 7.10
C VAL A 53 16.20 33.38 7.39
N GLN A 54 15.17 34.21 7.43
CA GLN A 54 13.78 33.76 7.64
C GLN A 54 13.32 32.82 6.53
N GLU A 55 13.51 33.19 5.26
CA GLU A 55 13.15 32.36 4.11
C GLU A 55 13.90 31.02 4.12
N ASN A 56 15.19 31.03 4.46
CA ASN A 56 15.99 29.82 4.54
C ASN A 56 15.51 28.88 5.67
N GLU A 57 15.17 29.42 6.84
CA GLU A 57 14.59 28.61 7.93
C GLU A 57 13.21 28.05 7.55
N LEU A 58 12.38 28.81 6.84
CA LEU A 58 11.10 28.31 6.29
C LEU A 58 11.31 27.19 5.27
N LEU A 59 12.28 27.33 4.37
CA LEU A 59 12.63 26.31 3.38
C LEU A 59 13.15 25.03 4.05
N LYS A 60 14.05 25.14 5.03
CA LYS A 60 14.56 23.99 5.80
C LYS A 60 13.44 23.25 6.53
N SER A 61 12.54 24.00 7.16
CA SER A 61 11.37 23.44 7.85
C SER A 61 10.45 22.70 6.87
N SER A 62 10.14 23.33 5.74
CA SER A 62 9.31 22.72 4.68
C SER A 62 9.94 21.44 4.13
N LEU A 63 11.24 21.47 3.84
CA LEU A 63 11.98 20.30 3.36
C LEU A 63 11.97 19.17 4.40
N THR A 64 12.12 19.50 5.68
CA THR A 64 12.05 18.52 6.77
C THR A 64 10.68 17.85 6.83
N ILE A 65 9.61 18.64 6.71
CA ILE A 65 8.24 18.11 6.68
C ILE A 65 8.03 17.19 5.47
N LEU A 66 8.47 17.60 4.28
CA LEU A 66 8.35 16.79 3.06
C LEU A 66 9.15 15.48 3.16
N THR A 67 10.38 15.55 3.63
CA THR A 67 11.25 14.38 3.84
C THR A 67 10.62 13.42 4.85
N ASN A 68 10.09 13.93 5.96
CA ASN A 68 9.41 13.10 6.95
C ASN A 68 8.16 12.43 6.38
N LYS A 69 7.32 13.17 5.63
CA LYS A 69 6.16 12.60 4.94
C LYS A 69 6.57 11.49 3.97
N GLN A 70 7.60 11.73 3.18
CA GLN A 70 8.12 10.74 2.23
C GLN A 70 8.64 9.48 2.94
N ASN A 71 9.39 9.64 4.04
CA ASN A 71 9.90 8.53 4.82
C ASN A 71 8.77 7.70 5.47
N VAL A 72 7.73 8.36 5.98
CA VAL A 72 6.54 7.68 6.52
C VAL A 72 5.82 6.90 5.42
N LEU A 73 5.51 7.53 4.29
CA LEU A 73 4.85 6.85 3.16
C LEU A 73 5.67 5.67 2.65
N PHE A 74 7.00 5.83 2.56
CA PHE A 74 7.89 4.75 2.15
C PHE A 74 7.86 3.58 3.14
N THR A 75 7.92 3.87 4.45
CA THR A 75 7.86 2.85 5.51
C THR A 75 6.53 2.11 5.51
N GLU A 76 5.41 2.83 5.42
CA GLU A 76 4.07 2.25 5.29
C GLU A 76 3.95 1.39 4.02
N GLY A 77 4.53 1.86 2.90
CA GLY A 77 4.60 1.08 1.67
C GLY A 77 5.37 -0.23 1.83
N LYS A 78 6.51 -0.24 2.53
CA LYS A 78 7.25 -1.48 2.83
C LYS A 78 6.40 -2.45 3.67
N THR A 79 5.73 -1.93 4.70
CA THR A 79 4.85 -2.72 5.55
C THR A 79 3.69 -3.32 4.75
N ALA A 80 3.05 -2.54 3.88
CA ALA A 80 1.95 -3.00 3.03
C ALA A 80 2.38 -4.13 2.08
N ILE A 81 3.57 -4.02 1.46
CA ILE A 81 4.14 -5.08 0.61
C ILE A 81 4.30 -6.39 1.40
N ILE A 82 4.89 -6.31 2.60
CA ILE A 82 5.15 -7.48 3.45
C ILE A 82 3.84 -8.11 3.92
N GLU A 83 2.89 -7.28 4.35
CA GLU A 83 1.56 -7.71 4.82
C GLU A 83 0.80 -8.43 3.70
N PHE A 84 0.73 -7.83 2.51
CA PHE A 84 0.09 -8.45 1.35
C PHE A 84 0.75 -9.77 0.97
N TYR A 85 2.09 -9.82 0.89
CA TYR A 85 2.80 -11.05 0.57
C TYR A 85 2.52 -12.16 1.60
N SER A 86 2.45 -11.80 2.88
CA SER A 86 2.12 -12.73 3.96
C SER A 86 0.70 -13.28 3.81
N ASN A 87 -0.28 -12.41 3.60
CA ASN A 87 -1.69 -12.79 3.43
C ASN A 87 -1.91 -13.63 2.17
N LEU A 88 -1.31 -13.24 1.06
CA LEU A 88 -1.35 -14.00 -0.19
C LEU A 88 -0.79 -15.41 -0.01
N ASN A 89 0.36 -15.56 0.66
CA ASN A 89 0.92 -16.87 0.97
C ASN A 89 0.00 -17.68 1.87
N LYS A 90 -0.54 -17.07 2.93
CA LYS A 90 -1.47 -17.73 3.84
C LYS A 90 -2.67 -18.27 3.09
N TRP A 91 -3.27 -17.45 2.23
CA TRP A 91 -4.41 -17.85 1.40
C TRP A 91 -4.07 -19.00 0.45
N LEU A 92 -2.95 -18.90 -0.27
CA LEU A 92 -2.49 -19.90 -1.23
C LEU A 92 -2.18 -21.25 -0.57
N TRP A 93 -1.48 -21.25 0.57
CA TRP A 93 -1.19 -22.48 1.31
C TRP A 93 -2.43 -23.08 1.97
N HIS A 94 -3.35 -22.25 2.46
CA HIS A 94 -4.61 -22.74 3.03
C HIS A 94 -5.48 -23.44 1.97
N ASN A 95 -5.44 -22.97 0.72
CA ASN A 95 -6.08 -23.63 -0.41
C ASN A 95 -5.43 -24.99 -0.73
N LEU A 96 -4.10 -25.11 -0.66
CA LEU A 96 -3.41 -26.39 -0.91
C LEU A 96 -3.66 -27.43 0.18
N ASN A 97 -3.67 -27.00 1.45
CA ASN A 97 -3.71 -27.86 2.63
C ASN A 97 -5.11 -28.42 2.92
N ILE A 98 -5.78 -28.93 1.89
CA ILE A 98 -7.11 -29.53 1.97
C ILE A 98 -7.01 -30.99 1.54
N SER A 99 -7.28 -31.87 2.50
CA SER A 99 -7.41 -33.32 2.28
C SER A 99 -8.86 -33.66 1.95
N ALA A 100 -9.29 -33.44 0.69
CA ALA A 100 -10.68 -33.67 0.29
C ALA A 100 -11.18 -35.11 0.58
N HIS A 101 -10.28 -36.08 0.60
CA HIS A 101 -10.58 -37.49 0.88
C HIS A 101 -10.91 -37.79 2.35
N GLU A 102 -10.53 -36.93 3.29
CA GLU A 102 -10.79 -37.11 4.74
C GLU A 102 -12.26 -36.81 5.11
N TYR A 103 -13.00 -36.14 4.22
CA TYR A 103 -14.41 -35.82 4.43
C TYR A 103 -15.34 -36.99 4.09
N ASN A 104 -16.26 -37.24 5.00
CA ASN A 104 -17.25 -38.31 4.97
C ASN A 104 -18.57 -37.86 5.63
N GLN A 105 -19.53 -38.77 5.78
CA GLN A 105 -20.88 -38.48 6.25
C GLN A 105 -20.93 -38.00 7.72
N THR A 106 -19.85 -38.14 8.49
CA THR A 106 -19.79 -37.73 9.91
C THR A 106 -19.24 -36.31 10.10
N ASN A 107 -18.38 -35.83 9.19
CA ASN A 107 -17.66 -34.56 9.31
C ASN A 107 -17.93 -33.59 8.14
N TYR A 108 -18.87 -33.88 7.24
CA TYR A 108 -19.18 -33.01 6.09
C TYR A 108 -19.59 -31.57 6.46
N THR A 109 -20.06 -31.34 7.68
CA THR A 109 -20.42 -29.99 8.17
C THR A 109 -19.19 -29.11 8.36
N GLU A 110 -18.00 -29.68 8.59
CA GLU A 110 -16.73 -28.96 8.72
C GLU A 110 -16.32 -28.28 7.40
N LEU A 111 -16.83 -28.76 6.25
CA LEU A 111 -16.60 -28.14 4.94
C LEU A 111 -17.11 -26.70 4.90
N SER A 112 -18.23 -26.39 5.55
CA SER A 112 -18.74 -25.01 5.65
C SER A 112 -17.74 -24.11 6.36
N SER A 113 -17.24 -24.53 7.53
CA SER A 113 -16.24 -23.78 8.29
C SER A 113 -14.97 -23.59 7.48
N ARG A 114 -14.55 -24.62 6.74
CA ARG A 114 -13.37 -24.53 5.86
C ARG A 114 -13.52 -23.50 4.76
N ILE A 115 -14.69 -23.48 4.09
CA ILE A 115 -15.00 -22.51 3.03
C ILE A 115 -15.01 -21.08 3.60
N LEU A 116 -15.57 -20.88 4.80
CA LEU A 116 -15.56 -19.56 5.46
C LEU A 116 -14.13 -19.09 5.73
N THR A 117 -13.27 -19.93 6.31
CA THR A 117 -11.86 -19.57 6.54
C THR A 117 -11.11 -19.25 5.24
N MET A 118 -11.39 -19.98 4.14
CA MET A 118 -10.80 -19.66 2.84
C MET A 118 -11.22 -18.26 2.35
N ARG A 119 -12.49 -17.87 2.57
CA ARG A 119 -13.00 -16.55 2.19
C ARG A 119 -12.42 -15.44 3.07
N ASP A 120 -12.19 -15.70 4.36
CA ASP A 120 -11.55 -14.76 5.25
C ASP A 120 -10.12 -14.43 4.76
N HIS A 121 -9.34 -15.45 4.38
CA HIS A 121 -8.01 -15.23 3.81
C HIS A 121 -8.02 -14.49 2.47
N TYR A 122 -9.02 -14.73 1.62
CA TYR A 122 -9.24 -13.94 0.42
C TYR A 122 -9.51 -12.46 0.75
N ASN A 123 -10.36 -12.20 1.74
CA ASN A 123 -10.68 -10.83 2.17
C ASN A 123 -9.45 -10.12 2.75
N ASP A 124 -8.71 -10.78 3.63
CA ASP A 124 -7.45 -10.26 4.20
C ASP A 124 -6.44 -9.89 3.11
N THR A 125 -6.33 -10.74 2.09
CA THR A 125 -5.44 -10.52 0.94
C THR A 125 -5.89 -9.31 0.11
N ASN A 126 -7.18 -9.14 -0.16
CA ASN A 126 -7.69 -7.98 -0.90
C ASN A 126 -7.53 -6.67 -0.12
N ILE A 127 -7.75 -6.68 1.20
CA ILE A 127 -7.55 -5.50 2.04
C ILE A 127 -6.08 -5.06 1.99
N SER A 128 -5.16 -6.01 2.15
CA SER A 128 -3.72 -5.72 2.08
C SER A 128 -3.25 -5.35 0.66
N TYR A 129 -3.85 -5.91 -0.39
CA TYR A 129 -3.60 -5.48 -1.77
C TYR A 129 -4.09 -4.05 -2.03
N GLY A 130 -5.27 -3.68 -1.51
CA GLY A 130 -5.77 -2.30 -1.60
C GLY A 130 -4.83 -1.28 -0.96
N LYS A 131 -4.15 -1.65 0.14
CA LYS A 131 -3.09 -0.79 0.73
C LYS A 131 -1.92 -0.59 -0.25
N ILE A 132 -1.51 -1.63 -0.97
CA ILE A 132 -0.46 -1.51 -2.00
C ILE A 132 -0.89 -0.52 -3.09
N GLN A 133 -2.11 -0.65 -3.60
CA GLN A 133 -2.62 0.20 -4.68
C GLN A 133 -2.70 1.68 -4.31
N ILE A 134 -2.86 2.00 -3.01
CA ILE A 134 -2.95 3.37 -2.51
C ILE A 134 -1.56 3.95 -2.21
N LEU A 135 -0.67 3.15 -1.63
CA LEU A 135 0.59 3.64 -1.05
C LEU A 135 1.76 3.62 -2.04
N LEU A 136 1.69 2.82 -3.10
CA LEU A 136 2.80 2.62 -4.02
C LEU A 136 2.51 3.26 -5.39
N ASN A 137 3.57 3.75 -6.03
CA ASN A 137 3.55 4.31 -7.38
C ASN A 137 4.32 3.42 -8.39
N ASP A 138 4.47 2.12 -8.10
CA ASP A 138 5.18 1.17 -8.97
C ASP A 138 4.16 0.29 -9.71
N ASP A 139 3.80 0.70 -10.93
CA ASP A 139 2.75 0.05 -11.74
C ASP A 139 3.06 -1.42 -12.02
N ALA A 140 4.34 -1.77 -12.22
CA ALA A 140 4.75 -3.15 -12.49
C ALA A 140 4.53 -4.04 -11.26
N LEU A 141 4.86 -3.53 -10.07
CA LEU A 141 4.61 -4.24 -8.82
C LEU A 141 3.12 -4.39 -8.52
N ILE A 142 2.32 -3.34 -8.78
CA ILE A 142 0.86 -3.36 -8.62
C ILE A 142 0.23 -4.38 -9.55
N LEU A 143 0.66 -4.42 -10.82
CA LEU A 143 0.19 -5.38 -11.82
C LEU A 143 0.53 -6.81 -11.43
N ALA A 144 1.76 -7.09 -11.02
CA ALA A 144 2.14 -8.42 -10.55
C ALA A 144 1.33 -8.85 -9.31
N GLY A 145 0.99 -7.90 -8.43
CA GLY A 145 0.08 -8.17 -7.31
C GLY A 145 -1.33 -8.53 -7.76
N HIS A 146 -1.85 -7.86 -8.79
CA HIS A 146 -3.14 -8.18 -9.40
C HIS A 146 -3.16 -9.59 -9.98
N GLU A 147 -2.18 -9.92 -10.81
CA GLU A 147 -2.05 -11.24 -11.46
C GLU A 147 -1.96 -12.37 -10.42
N ALA A 148 -1.18 -12.16 -9.36
CA ALA A 148 -1.08 -13.12 -8.26
C ALA A 148 -2.41 -13.31 -7.51
N VAL A 149 -3.18 -12.24 -7.28
CA VAL A 149 -4.53 -12.34 -6.69
C VAL A 149 -5.48 -13.08 -7.62
N MET A 150 -5.45 -12.78 -8.92
CA MET A 150 -6.34 -13.39 -9.91
C MET A 150 -6.12 -14.90 -10.05
N GLU A 151 -4.87 -15.35 -10.22
CA GLU A 151 -4.57 -16.78 -10.31
C GLU A 151 -4.89 -17.52 -9.01
N THR A 152 -4.65 -16.88 -7.85
CA THR A 152 -5.04 -17.46 -6.56
C THR A 152 -6.57 -17.51 -6.39
N LEU A 153 -7.30 -16.54 -6.95
CA LEU A 153 -8.77 -16.54 -6.96
C LEU A 153 -9.33 -17.67 -7.82
N TYR A 154 -8.74 -17.95 -9.00
CA TYR A 154 -9.15 -19.09 -9.81
C TYR A 154 -8.97 -20.42 -9.07
N LEU A 155 -7.83 -20.60 -8.39
CA LEU A 155 -7.61 -21.76 -7.51
C LEU A 155 -8.67 -21.82 -6.40
N HIS A 156 -8.92 -20.69 -5.71
CA HIS A 156 -9.90 -20.62 -4.63
C HIS A 156 -11.31 -20.99 -5.10
N GLN A 157 -11.77 -20.44 -6.22
CA GLN A 157 -13.11 -20.70 -6.77
C GLN A 157 -13.26 -22.17 -7.17
N PHE A 158 -12.24 -22.76 -7.78
CA PHE A 158 -12.20 -24.18 -8.12
C PHE A 158 -12.36 -25.05 -6.87
N ILE A 159 -11.57 -24.78 -5.83
CA ILE A 159 -11.61 -25.54 -4.58
C ILE A 159 -12.96 -25.35 -3.90
N GLU A 160 -13.43 -24.12 -3.76
CA GLU A 160 -14.72 -23.82 -3.11
C GLU A 160 -15.87 -24.55 -3.81
N LYS A 161 -15.90 -24.54 -5.15
CA LYS A 161 -16.90 -25.27 -5.93
C LYS A 161 -16.84 -26.78 -5.65
N THR A 162 -15.63 -27.35 -5.65
CA THR A 162 -15.41 -28.77 -5.37
C THR A 162 -15.88 -29.13 -3.95
N LEU A 163 -15.50 -28.34 -2.94
CA LEU A 163 -15.87 -28.60 -1.55
C LEU A 163 -17.38 -28.49 -1.32
N LYS A 164 -18.05 -27.53 -1.97
CA LYS A 164 -19.51 -27.45 -1.94
C LYS A 164 -20.17 -28.67 -2.59
N GLY A 165 -19.68 -29.10 -3.75
CA GLY A 165 -20.16 -30.33 -4.40
C GLY A 165 -20.00 -31.53 -3.48
N LEU A 166 -18.82 -31.71 -2.89
CA LEU A 166 -18.55 -32.78 -1.93
C LEU A 166 -19.48 -32.71 -0.72
N GLN A 167 -19.70 -31.52 -0.18
CA GLN A 167 -20.61 -31.31 0.94
C GLN A 167 -22.04 -31.75 0.61
N THR A 168 -22.55 -31.39 -0.57
CA THR A 168 -23.89 -31.77 -1.03
C THR A 168 -24.00 -33.28 -1.24
N THR A 169 -23.00 -33.93 -1.84
CA THR A 169 -23.00 -35.38 -2.02
C THR A 169 -22.98 -36.10 -0.67
N LEU A 170 -22.10 -35.68 0.26
CA LEU A 170 -21.99 -36.28 1.60
C LEU A 170 -23.22 -36.03 2.48
N SER A 171 -23.87 -34.87 2.37
CA SER A 171 -25.11 -34.59 3.10
C SER A 171 -26.28 -35.42 2.57
N THR A 172 -26.35 -35.63 1.26
CA THR A 172 -27.31 -36.52 0.62
C THR A 172 -27.10 -37.96 1.08
N ASP A 173 -25.84 -38.43 1.10
CA ASP A 173 -25.50 -39.75 1.64
C ASP A 173 -25.95 -39.91 3.09
N LYS A 174 -25.65 -38.91 3.93
CA LYS A 174 -26.04 -38.92 5.33
C LYS A 174 -27.56 -38.99 5.50
N TYR A 175 -28.31 -38.20 4.74
CA TYR A 175 -29.77 -38.22 4.75
C TYR A 175 -30.35 -39.59 4.33
N LEU A 176 -29.80 -40.21 3.29
CA LEU A 176 -30.22 -41.53 2.84
C LEU A 176 -29.94 -42.59 3.91
N LEU A 177 -28.74 -42.58 4.52
CA LEU A 177 -28.40 -43.47 5.62
C LEU A 177 -29.36 -43.29 6.81
N ASP A 178 -29.61 -42.04 7.22
CA ASP A 178 -30.50 -41.76 8.34
C ASP A 178 -31.95 -42.18 8.06
N THR A 179 -32.40 -42.07 6.80
CA THR A 179 -33.73 -42.54 6.39
C THR A 179 -33.83 -44.07 6.42
N LEU A 180 -32.81 -44.77 5.87
CA LEU A 180 -32.77 -46.23 5.79
C LEU A 180 -32.57 -46.91 7.15
N PHE A 181 -31.87 -46.25 8.07
CA PHE A 181 -31.60 -46.74 9.43
C PHE A 181 -32.48 -46.08 10.50
N SER A 182 -33.50 -45.31 10.10
CA SER A 182 -34.53 -44.85 11.01
C SER A 182 -35.26 -46.05 11.64
N LYS A 183 -35.65 -45.94 12.91
CA LYS A 183 -36.21 -47.06 13.69
C LYS A 183 -37.50 -47.67 13.11
N ASP A 184 -38.15 -46.98 12.17
CA ASP A 184 -39.48 -47.31 11.66
C ASP A 184 -39.47 -48.01 10.28
N ILE A 185 -38.35 -48.03 9.55
CA ILE A 185 -38.26 -48.63 8.22
C ILE A 185 -37.12 -49.66 8.19
N LYS A 186 -37.45 -50.95 8.14
CA LYS A 186 -36.45 -52.00 7.88
C LYS A 186 -36.23 -52.10 6.37
N PHE A 187 -34.98 -51.95 5.91
CA PHE A 187 -34.64 -52.07 4.49
C PHE A 187 -35.22 -53.34 3.84
N ASP A 188 -35.21 -54.47 4.57
CA ASP A 188 -35.73 -55.75 4.10
C ASP A 188 -37.25 -55.72 3.82
N THR A 189 -37.99 -54.85 4.51
CA THR A 189 -39.45 -54.69 4.38
C THR A 189 -39.87 -53.76 3.25
N LEU A 190 -38.90 -53.11 2.57
CA LEU A 190 -39.16 -52.25 1.41
C LEU A 190 -39.54 -53.07 0.17
N SER A 191 -40.35 -52.47 -0.71
CA SER A 191 -40.65 -53.02 -2.03
C SER A 191 -39.38 -53.13 -2.88
N GLN A 192 -39.40 -54.00 -3.89
CA GLN A 192 -38.27 -54.20 -4.79
C GLN A 192 -37.90 -52.91 -5.55
N ASP A 193 -38.91 -52.11 -5.92
CA ASP A 193 -38.71 -50.83 -6.59
C ASP A 193 -38.00 -49.82 -5.68
N MET A 194 -38.38 -49.76 -4.39
CA MET A 194 -37.75 -48.89 -3.41
C MET A 194 -36.31 -49.32 -3.12
N LYS A 195 -36.04 -50.64 -2.99
CA LYS A 195 -34.68 -51.17 -2.83
C LYS A 195 -33.80 -50.79 -4.03
N SER A 196 -34.32 -50.95 -5.24
CA SER A 196 -33.61 -50.60 -6.48
C SER A 196 -33.35 -49.09 -6.56
N PHE A 197 -34.31 -48.26 -6.16
CA PHE A 197 -34.15 -46.80 -6.08
C PHE A 197 -33.00 -46.40 -5.15
N TYR A 198 -32.98 -46.91 -3.91
CA TYR A 198 -31.92 -46.60 -2.94
C TYR A 198 -30.55 -47.13 -3.38
N GLN A 199 -30.49 -48.33 -3.96
CA GLN A 199 -29.24 -48.91 -4.48
C GLN A 199 -28.68 -48.09 -5.65
N ASN A 200 -29.54 -47.70 -6.61
CA ASN A 200 -29.13 -46.84 -7.72
C ASN A 200 -28.63 -45.49 -7.21
N ARG A 201 -29.33 -44.88 -6.26
CA ARG A 201 -28.94 -43.60 -5.69
C ARG A 201 -27.60 -43.67 -4.94
N ALA A 202 -27.36 -44.74 -4.18
CA ALA A 202 -26.09 -44.95 -3.50
C ALA A 202 -24.93 -45.14 -4.49
N ASN A 203 -25.17 -45.84 -5.60
CA ASN A 203 -24.19 -46.02 -6.68
C ASN A 203 -23.88 -44.69 -7.39
N GLU A 204 -24.91 -43.90 -7.71
CA GLU A 204 -24.78 -42.56 -8.28
C GLU A 204 -23.95 -41.65 -7.40
N ASN A 205 -24.27 -41.55 -6.11
CA ASN A 205 -23.54 -40.70 -5.16
C ASN A 205 -22.09 -41.15 -4.98
N THR A 206 -21.83 -42.47 -4.97
CA THR A 206 -20.46 -43.01 -4.90
C THR A 206 -19.65 -42.62 -6.14
N ALA A 207 -20.26 -42.70 -7.33
CA ALA A 207 -19.65 -42.28 -8.57
C ALA A 207 -19.40 -40.77 -8.62
N GLU A 208 -20.37 -39.97 -8.18
CA GLU A 208 -20.25 -38.50 -8.10
C GLU A 208 -19.14 -38.09 -7.12
N LYS A 209 -19.10 -38.68 -5.92
CA LYS A 209 -18.03 -38.44 -4.95
C LYS A 209 -16.66 -38.77 -5.55
N LYS A 210 -16.53 -39.92 -6.21
CA LYS A 210 -15.28 -40.33 -6.85
C LYS A 210 -14.87 -39.31 -7.93
N GLN A 211 -15.79 -38.92 -8.80
CA GLN A 211 -15.52 -37.92 -9.83
C GLN A 211 -15.05 -36.58 -9.25
N ILE A 212 -15.70 -36.09 -8.19
CA ILE A 212 -15.31 -34.86 -7.50
C ILE A 212 -13.88 -34.96 -6.96
N LEU A 213 -13.53 -36.08 -6.34
CA LEU A 213 -12.19 -36.30 -5.78
C LEU A 213 -11.12 -36.45 -6.86
N ASP A 214 -11.42 -37.17 -7.95
CA ASP A 214 -10.51 -37.34 -9.08
C ASP A 214 -10.22 -35.97 -9.75
N THR A 215 -11.27 -35.19 -10.07
CA THR A 215 -11.12 -33.82 -10.59
C THR A 215 -10.34 -32.91 -9.63
N PHE A 216 -10.61 -33.01 -8.32
CA PHE A 216 -9.87 -32.24 -7.32
C PHE A 216 -8.38 -32.55 -7.34
N MET A 217 -7.98 -33.81 -7.46
CA MET A 217 -6.57 -34.20 -7.49
C MET A 217 -5.88 -33.78 -8.78
N ASP A 218 -6.57 -33.92 -9.92
CA ASP A 218 -6.01 -33.64 -11.25
C ASP A 218 -5.81 -32.14 -11.50
N GLU A 219 -6.82 -31.32 -11.24
CA GLU A 219 -6.79 -29.89 -11.61
C GLU A 219 -6.09 -29.00 -10.58
N ARG A 220 -6.12 -29.37 -9.29
CA ARG A 220 -5.56 -28.55 -8.20
C ARG A 220 -4.09 -28.25 -8.40
N SER A 221 -3.29 -29.24 -8.81
CA SER A 221 -1.84 -29.06 -8.95
C SER A 221 -1.49 -28.03 -10.04
N SER A 222 -2.22 -28.08 -11.16
CA SER A 222 -2.05 -27.14 -12.27
C SER A 222 -2.39 -25.71 -11.86
N LEU A 223 -3.56 -25.50 -11.25
CA LEU A 223 -4.01 -24.19 -10.77
C LEU A 223 -3.08 -23.64 -9.68
N PHE A 224 -2.66 -24.49 -8.74
CA PHE A 224 -1.71 -24.10 -7.71
C PHE A 224 -0.37 -23.66 -8.29
N SER A 225 0.14 -24.37 -9.30
CA SER A 225 1.42 -24.02 -9.93
C SER A 225 1.36 -22.66 -10.62
N LYS A 226 0.24 -22.33 -11.29
CA LYS A 226 0.03 -20.99 -11.87
C LYS A 226 0.02 -19.89 -10.81
N ALA A 227 -0.80 -20.05 -9.78
CA ALA A 227 -0.87 -19.09 -8.67
C ALA A 227 0.49 -18.90 -7.96
N MET A 228 1.25 -19.99 -7.81
CA MET A 228 2.59 -19.97 -7.23
C MET A 228 3.59 -19.20 -8.09
N ASN A 229 3.51 -19.34 -9.42
CA ASN A 229 4.36 -18.61 -10.35
C ASN A 229 4.13 -17.11 -10.24
N GLU A 230 2.88 -16.64 -10.33
CA GLU A 230 2.57 -15.21 -10.22
C GLU A 230 2.93 -14.63 -8.85
N ARG A 231 2.72 -15.41 -7.78
CA ARG A 231 3.20 -15.03 -6.44
C ARG A 231 4.71 -14.83 -6.41
N ASN A 232 5.48 -15.66 -7.12
CA ASN A 232 6.94 -15.52 -7.18
C ASN A 232 7.37 -14.31 -8.02
N VAL A 233 6.67 -14.01 -9.11
CA VAL A 233 6.88 -12.78 -9.90
C VAL A 233 6.71 -11.56 -9.00
N PHE A 234 5.59 -11.47 -8.27
CA PHE A 234 5.35 -10.40 -7.30
C PHE A 234 6.46 -10.32 -6.26
N ARG A 235 6.88 -11.46 -5.66
CA ARG A 235 7.95 -11.52 -4.66
C ARG A 235 9.25 -10.89 -5.16
N ASP A 236 9.63 -11.20 -6.40
CA ASP A 236 10.93 -10.81 -6.93
C ASP A 236 10.95 -9.30 -7.28
N LEU A 237 9.82 -8.77 -7.76
CA LEU A 237 9.62 -7.32 -7.89
C LEU A 237 9.57 -6.62 -6.53
N ALA A 238 8.86 -7.19 -5.55
CA ALA A 238 8.77 -6.65 -4.19
C ALA A 238 10.15 -6.55 -3.53
N LYS A 239 10.99 -7.60 -3.65
CA LYS A 239 12.38 -7.55 -3.17
C LYS A 239 13.17 -6.41 -3.79
N SER A 240 13.04 -6.24 -5.10
CA SER A 240 13.72 -5.18 -5.84
C SER A 240 13.27 -3.79 -5.38
N TYR A 241 11.97 -3.60 -5.14
CA TYR A 241 11.41 -2.36 -4.61
C TYR A 241 11.92 -2.05 -3.20
N LEU A 242 11.94 -3.05 -2.30
CA LEU A 242 12.35 -2.88 -0.90
C LEU A 242 13.83 -2.52 -0.72
N GLN A 243 14.66 -2.87 -1.71
CA GLN A 243 16.11 -2.62 -1.76
C GLN A 243 16.50 -1.28 -2.41
N ARG A 244 15.57 -0.57 -3.04
CA ARG A 244 15.78 0.81 -3.49
C ARG A 244 15.84 1.76 -2.29
#